data_AF-A0A812IKJ4-F1
#
_entry.id   AF-A0A812IKJ4-F1
#
_cell.length_a   1.000
_cell.length_b   1.000
_cell.length_c   1.000
_cell.angle_alpha   90.00
_cell.angle_beta   90.00
_cell.angle_gamma   90.00
#
_symmetry.space_group_name_H-M   'P 1'
#
loop_
_entity.id
_entity.type
_entity.pdbx_description
1 polymer ?
#
loop_
_entity_poly.entity_id
_entity_poly.type
_entity_poly.pdbx_seq_one_letter_code
_entity_poly.pdbx_strand_id
1 'polypeptide(L)'
;MDEEREALEAVYDTDFEADGSTWRVKLPELNAVLVLRLGGGYPESDPPSPSLEFDPWPKGGDAFARRVTQDLLGQFEPGAGCVIQWVEYVKEAWASSPPEASTALEAKAPASEVPEEKPSSVKLTPALARAVGASLSSAGFTEWSPGLFAHSDRGVTAEVRDDLTITVDGVDAEDLVDWAAMQLAAEPQSFGARLLEWVTAQRSPEPGFLEEDAEAVGGPDFLPSAEELGVKKERELLVLTWGKALRKSAPPESQHNFNAGILNGRGGGADLKSMNGLWDEVQSNVASCGLFPRWISMVCAKVEHSDLSCISINCTKGRHRSVAAAEILRKTYYPNATVKHLTIY
;
A
#
# COMPACT_ATOMS: atom_id res chain seq x y z
N MET A 1 12.69 25.67 -10.33
CA MET A 1 13.90 24.92 -10.74
C MET A 1 15.15 25.81 -10.72
N ASP A 2 15.14 26.95 -11.40
CA ASP A 2 16.33 27.84 -11.48
C ASP A 2 16.82 28.34 -10.12
N GLU A 3 15.91 28.72 -9.22
CA GLU A 3 16.26 29.21 -7.88
C GLU A 3 17.05 28.17 -7.04
N GLU A 4 16.64 26.90 -7.09
CA GLU A 4 17.36 25.84 -6.37
C GLU A 4 18.70 25.54 -7.02
N ARG A 5 18.76 25.57 -8.36
CA ARG A 5 20.02 25.41 -9.09
C ARG A 5 21.02 26.50 -8.72
N GLU A 6 20.60 27.77 -8.72
CA GLU A 6 21.44 28.90 -8.33
C GLU A 6 21.90 28.77 -6.88
N ALA A 7 21.02 28.31 -5.97
CA ALA A 7 21.38 28.03 -4.59
C ALA A 7 22.44 26.91 -4.48
N LEU A 8 22.31 25.82 -5.26
CA LEU A 8 23.29 24.74 -5.30
C LEU A 8 24.64 25.21 -5.87
N GLU A 9 24.63 25.99 -6.95
CA GLU A 9 25.84 26.60 -7.52
C GLU A 9 26.52 27.51 -6.48
N ALA A 10 25.75 28.28 -5.70
CA ALA A 10 26.30 29.15 -4.66
C ALA A 10 26.86 28.39 -3.45
N VAL A 11 26.23 27.27 -3.05
CA VAL A 11 26.61 26.50 -1.85
C VAL A 11 27.77 25.55 -2.13
N TYR A 12 27.76 24.88 -3.29
CA TYR A 12 28.71 23.81 -3.61
C TYR A 12 29.77 24.22 -4.64
N ASP A 13 29.63 25.38 -5.30
CA ASP A 13 30.62 25.91 -6.25
C ASP A 13 31.05 24.84 -7.28
N THR A 14 32.34 24.50 -7.34
CA THR A 14 32.89 23.51 -8.28
C THR A 14 32.46 22.06 -8.01
N ASP A 15 31.83 21.80 -6.87
CA ASP A 15 31.31 20.48 -6.50
C ASP A 15 29.89 20.24 -7.05
N PHE A 16 29.24 21.24 -7.64
CA PHE A 16 27.97 21.07 -8.32
C PHE A 16 28.10 21.19 -9.84
N GLU A 17 27.54 20.21 -10.55
CA GLU A 17 27.48 20.18 -12.01
C GLU A 17 26.04 19.92 -12.46
N ALA A 18 25.52 20.74 -13.36
CA ALA A 18 24.20 20.57 -13.95
C ALA A 18 24.31 20.41 -15.47
N ASP A 19 23.87 19.25 -15.98
CA ASP A 19 23.79 18.96 -17.41
C ASP A 19 22.33 18.60 -17.78
N GLY A 20 21.59 19.61 -18.26
CA GLY A 20 20.17 19.49 -18.56
C GLY A 20 19.36 19.04 -17.35
N SER A 21 18.73 17.87 -17.46
CA SER A 21 17.94 17.25 -16.39
C SER A 21 18.76 16.35 -15.46
N THR A 22 20.09 16.33 -15.58
CA THR A 22 20.97 15.55 -14.70
C THR A 22 21.80 16.48 -13.86
N TRP A 23 21.62 16.41 -12.54
CA TRP A 23 22.39 17.18 -11.57
C TRP A 23 23.33 16.27 -10.81
N ARG A 24 24.54 16.73 -10.54
CA ARG A 24 25.58 15.98 -9.83
C ARG A 24 26.14 16.85 -8.72
N VAL A 25 26.09 16.37 -7.49
CA VAL A 25 26.70 17.02 -6.32
C VAL A 25 27.84 16.11 -5.84
N LYS A 26 29.07 16.57 -5.96
CA LYS A 26 30.26 15.89 -5.41
C LYS A 26 30.27 16.07 -3.90
N LEU A 27 30.60 15.01 -3.19
CA LEU A 27 30.74 14.96 -1.74
C LEU A 27 32.17 14.48 -1.44
N PRO A 28 33.18 15.37 -1.56
CA PRO A 28 34.59 14.99 -1.50
C PRO A 28 34.96 14.29 -0.20
N GLU A 29 34.36 14.70 0.92
CA GLU A 29 34.57 14.09 2.23
C GLU A 29 34.11 12.62 2.32
N LEU A 30 33.24 12.19 1.40
CA LEU A 30 32.71 10.83 1.31
C LEU A 30 33.31 10.03 0.16
N ASN A 31 34.13 10.65 -0.71
CA ASN A 31 34.49 10.12 -2.02
C ASN A 31 33.26 9.64 -2.81
N ALA A 32 32.18 10.43 -2.78
CA ALA A 32 30.89 10.09 -3.36
C ALA A 32 30.36 11.20 -4.27
N VAL A 33 29.44 10.85 -5.16
CA VAL A 33 28.67 11.78 -5.98
C VAL A 33 27.19 11.43 -5.89
N LEU A 34 26.37 12.38 -5.45
CA LEU A 34 24.92 12.28 -5.54
C LEU A 34 24.49 12.71 -6.94
N VAL A 35 23.97 11.78 -7.70
CA VAL A 35 23.48 11.99 -9.06
C VAL A 35 21.96 11.97 -9.04
N LEU A 36 21.35 13.00 -9.62
CA LEU A 36 19.92 13.24 -9.60
C LEU A 36 19.44 13.40 -11.03
N ARG A 37 18.46 12.59 -11.42
CA ARG A 37 17.77 12.75 -12.71
C ARG A 37 16.42 13.42 -12.45
N LEU A 38 16.28 14.66 -12.88
CA LEU A 38 15.08 15.45 -12.71
C LEU A 38 13.99 14.99 -13.69
N GLY A 39 12.80 14.70 -13.16
CA GLY A 39 11.60 14.45 -13.95
C GLY A 39 11.01 15.74 -14.52
N GLY A 40 10.10 15.60 -15.49
CA GLY A 40 9.41 16.76 -16.10
C GLY A 40 8.50 17.52 -15.13
N GLY A 41 8.04 16.88 -14.06
CA GLY A 41 7.22 17.48 -13.01
C GLY A 41 8.00 17.98 -11.79
N TYR A 42 9.34 18.02 -11.82
CA TYR A 42 10.16 18.56 -10.72
C TYR A 42 10.31 20.08 -10.86
N PRO A 43 10.20 20.87 -9.76
CA PRO A 43 10.02 20.47 -8.36
C PRO A 43 8.57 20.30 -7.86
N GLU A 44 7.55 20.47 -8.70
CA GLU A 44 6.17 20.68 -8.24
C GLU A 44 5.39 19.40 -7.91
N SER A 45 5.78 18.25 -8.47
CA SER A 45 4.94 17.03 -8.43
C SER A 45 5.72 15.73 -8.41
N ASP A 46 6.81 15.65 -9.19
CA ASP A 46 7.58 14.42 -9.32
C ASP A 46 8.92 14.53 -8.57
N PRO A 47 9.29 13.53 -7.74
CA PRO A 47 10.62 13.49 -7.13
C PRO A 47 11.70 13.27 -8.20
N PRO A 48 12.92 13.81 -7.99
CA PRO A 48 14.05 13.41 -8.81
C PRO A 48 14.44 11.96 -8.49
N SER A 49 15.08 11.27 -9.43
CA SER A 49 15.58 9.89 -9.22
C SER A 49 17.03 9.94 -8.71
N PRO A 50 17.30 9.64 -7.43
CA PRO A 50 18.65 9.69 -6.88
C PRO A 50 19.43 8.40 -7.15
N SER A 51 20.73 8.55 -7.36
CA SER A 51 21.72 7.47 -7.32
C SER A 51 23.02 7.97 -6.68
N LEU A 52 23.72 7.10 -5.97
CA LEU A 52 25.03 7.40 -5.39
C LEU A 52 26.11 6.67 -6.17
N GLU A 53 27.13 7.41 -6.59
CA GLU A 53 28.36 6.88 -7.18
C GLU A 53 29.51 7.06 -6.19
N PHE A 54 30.46 6.12 -6.15
CA PHE A 54 31.64 6.17 -5.28
C PHE A 54 32.91 5.89 -6.08
N ASP A 55 34.01 6.54 -5.70
CA ASP A 55 35.33 6.27 -6.27
C ASP A 55 36.45 6.40 -5.22
N PRO A 56 37.04 5.30 -4.73
CA PRO A 56 36.71 3.91 -5.03
C PRO A 56 35.40 3.45 -4.36
N TRP A 57 34.78 2.40 -4.90
CA TRP A 57 33.56 1.82 -4.31
C TRP A 57 33.86 1.18 -2.94
N PRO A 58 33.26 1.66 -1.83
CA PRO A 58 33.53 1.13 -0.51
C PRO A 58 32.89 -0.24 -0.32
N LYS A 59 33.45 -1.04 0.61
CA LYS A 59 32.82 -2.30 1.01
C LYS A 59 31.45 -2.00 1.64
N GLY A 60 30.38 -2.57 1.08
CA GLY A 60 29.00 -2.27 1.49
C GLY A 60 28.36 -1.08 0.80
N GLY A 61 29.04 -0.47 -0.19
CA GLY A 61 28.54 0.70 -0.93
C GLY A 61 27.16 0.46 -1.56
N ASP A 62 26.91 -0.73 -2.10
CA ASP A 62 25.62 -1.05 -2.74
C ASP A 62 24.45 -1.05 -1.76
N ALA A 63 24.63 -1.69 -0.61
CA ALA A 63 23.61 -1.75 0.43
C ALA A 63 23.33 -0.35 1.01
N PHE A 64 24.40 0.43 1.24
CA PHE A 64 24.28 1.82 1.67
C PHE A 64 23.55 2.67 0.62
N ALA A 65 23.96 2.62 -0.65
CA ALA A 65 23.38 3.41 -1.73
C ALA A 65 21.89 3.09 -1.90
N ARG A 66 21.51 1.81 -1.89
CA ARG A 66 20.11 1.38 -2.02
C ARG A 66 19.26 1.89 -0.87
N ARG A 67 19.72 1.73 0.38
CA ARG A 67 19.00 2.23 1.57
C ARG A 67 18.81 3.75 1.48
N VAL A 68 19.90 4.48 1.28
CA VAL A 68 19.87 5.95 1.29
C VAL A 68 19.00 6.48 0.15
N THR A 69 19.13 5.95 -1.08
CA THR A 69 18.28 6.39 -2.20
C THR A 69 16.79 6.12 -1.96
N GLN A 70 16.43 5.01 -1.31
CA GLN A 70 15.06 4.72 -0.90
C GLN A 70 14.56 5.72 0.17
N ASP A 71 15.40 6.03 1.16
CA ASP A 71 15.05 6.98 2.22
C ASP A 71 14.90 8.42 1.67
N LEU A 72 15.72 8.81 0.69
CA LEU A 72 15.60 10.11 0.01
C LEU A 72 14.26 10.26 -0.70
N LEU A 73 13.84 9.23 -1.47
CA LEU A 73 12.55 9.24 -2.17
C LEU A 73 11.37 9.38 -1.19
N GLY A 74 11.47 8.79 0.00
CA GLY A 74 10.45 8.92 1.06
C GLY A 74 10.38 10.31 1.71
N GLN A 75 11.40 11.14 1.53
CA GLN A 75 11.50 12.50 2.09
C GLN A 75 11.09 13.59 1.10
N PHE A 76 10.71 13.25 -0.13
CA PHE A 76 10.32 14.26 -1.10
C PHE A 76 9.07 15.02 -0.66
N GLU A 77 9.21 16.35 -0.59
CA GLU A 77 8.10 17.29 -0.48
C GLU A 77 8.11 18.22 -1.70
N PRO A 78 6.97 18.44 -2.39
CA PRO A 78 6.90 19.36 -3.51
C PRO A 78 7.41 20.77 -3.17
N GLY A 79 8.28 21.31 -4.01
CA GLY A 79 8.89 22.63 -3.81
C GLY A 79 10.40 22.66 -4.02
N ALA A 80 10.97 23.87 -3.99
CA ALA A 80 12.40 24.06 -4.11
C ALA A 80 13.13 23.69 -2.80
N GLY A 81 14.37 23.20 -2.91
CA GLY A 81 15.27 22.94 -1.78
C GLY A 81 15.38 21.46 -1.38
N CYS A 82 14.67 20.58 -2.06
CA CYS A 82 14.75 19.13 -1.84
C CYS A 82 16.19 18.60 -2.01
N VAL A 83 16.94 19.08 -3.00
CA VAL A 83 18.29 18.57 -3.30
C VAL A 83 19.27 18.91 -2.19
N ILE A 84 19.20 20.12 -1.64
CA ILE A 84 20.05 20.55 -0.52
C ILE A 84 19.79 19.66 0.70
N GLN A 85 18.52 19.42 1.02
CA GLN A 85 18.14 18.54 2.13
C GLN A 85 18.66 17.11 1.92
N TRP A 86 18.57 16.60 0.70
CA TRP A 86 19.06 15.27 0.36
C TRP A 86 20.58 15.15 0.49
N VAL A 87 21.33 16.17 0.11
CA VAL A 87 22.79 16.18 0.30
C VAL A 87 23.15 16.10 1.78
N GLU A 88 22.50 16.90 2.63
CA GLU A 88 22.76 16.85 4.08
C GLU A 88 22.32 15.51 4.70
N TYR A 89 21.22 14.94 4.24
CA TYR A 89 20.78 13.60 4.65
C TYR A 89 21.82 12.52 4.28
N VAL A 90 22.39 12.55 3.07
CA VAL A 90 23.44 11.61 2.66
C VAL A 90 24.65 11.70 3.58
N LYS A 91 25.08 12.91 3.93
CA LYS A 91 26.21 13.13 4.87
C LYS A 91 25.90 12.59 6.26
N GLU A 92 24.70 12.83 6.78
CA GLU A 92 24.26 12.32 8.09
C GLU A 92 24.13 10.79 8.10
N ALA A 93 23.53 10.21 7.06
CA ALA A 93 23.41 8.77 6.90
C ALA A 93 24.78 8.09 6.83
N TRP A 94 25.75 8.72 6.17
CA TRP A 94 27.13 8.23 6.12
C TRP A 94 27.80 8.29 7.50
N ALA A 95 27.66 9.41 8.22
CA ALA A 95 28.27 9.58 9.54
C ALA A 95 27.68 8.63 10.59
N SER A 96 26.37 8.37 10.53
CA SER A 96 25.66 7.51 11.48
C SER A 96 25.81 6.02 11.17
N SER A 97 25.84 5.65 9.90
CA SER A 97 25.87 4.25 9.45
C SER A 97 26.66 4.13 8.14
N PRO A 98 28.01 4.20 8.20
CA PRO A 98 28.85 4.14 7.02
C PRO A 98 28.71 2.79 6.30
N PRO A 99 29.08 2.71 5.01
CA PRO A 99 28.91 1.48 4.21
C PRO A 99 29.50 0.21 4.86
N GLU A 100 30.65 0.36 5.53
CA GLU A 100 31.33 -0.74 6.22
C GLU A 100 30.49 -1.33 7.36
N ALA A 101 29.75 -0.48 8.09
CA ALA A 101 28.85 -0.89 9.16
C ALA A 101 27.60 -1.61 8.61
N SER A 102 27.18 -1.28 7.39
CA SER A 102 26.01 -1.89 6.75
C SER A 102 26.27 -3.38 6.43
N THR A 103 27.49 -3.74 6.04
CA THR A 103 27.85 -5.17 5.81
C THR A 103 27.84 -6.01 7.09
N ALA A 104 28.11 -5.40 8.25
CA ALA A 104 28.11 -6.12 9.52
C ALA A 104 26.68 -6.42 10.04
N LEU A 105 25.69 -5.62 9.64
CA LEU A 105 24.28 -5.87 9.93
C LEU A 105 23.71 -7.00 9.06
N GLU A 106 24.10 -7.05 7.78
CA GLU A 106 23.72 -8.16 6.88
C GLU A 106 24.40 -9.48 7.28
N ALA A 107 25.65 -9.45 7.76
CA ALA A 107 26.40 -10.65 8.14
C ALA A 107 26.01 -11.26 9.51
N LYS A 108 25.33 -10.51 10.38
CA LYS A 108 24.83 -10.99 11.69
C LYS A 108 23.37 -11.42 11.67
N ALA A 109 22.62 -11.09 10.63
CA ALA A 109 21.47 -11.91 10.31
C ALA A 109 22.02 -13.31 10.00
N PRO A 110 21.47 -14.41 10.56
CA PRO A 110 21.70 -15.72 9.95
C PRO A 110 21.45 -15.54 8.45
N ALA A 111 22.17 -16.27 7.60
CA ALA A 111 21.86 -16.35 6.17
C ALA A 111 20.42 -16.88 6.02
N SER A 112 19.45 -15.99 6.26
CA SER A 112 18.18 -15.98 5.62
C SER A 112 18.62 -15.83 4.19
N GLU A 113 18.52 -16.92 3.44
CA GLU A 113 17.99 -16.81 2.10
C GLU A 113 16.98 -15.67 2.19
N VAL A 114 17.30 -14.50 1.64
CA VAL A 114 16.26 -13.50 1.39
C VAL A 114 15.33 -14.32 0.52
N PRO A 115 14.18 -14.79 1.05
CA PRO A 115 13.30 -15.61 0.26
C PRO A 115 13.08 -14.73 -0.96
N GLU A 116 13.42 -15.24 -2.14
CA GLU A 116 13.03 -14.61 -3.39
C GLU A 116 11.55 -14.33 -3.18
N GLU A 117 11.19 -13.05 -2.93
CA GLU A 117 9.87 -12.67 -2.47
C GLU A 117 8.97 -13.06 -3.63
N LYS A 118 8.39 -14.25 -3.53
CA LYS A 118 7.58 -14.79 -4.61
C LYS A 118 6.51 -13.73 -4.82
N PRO A 119 6.43 -13.14 -6.02
CA PRO A 119 5.47 -12.10 -6.29
C PRO A 119 4.11 -12.66 -5.87
N SER A 120 3.44 -11.91 -5.02
CA SER A 120 2.15 -12.27 -4.46
C SER A 120 1.20 -12.57 -5.62
N SER A 121 0.76 -13.82 -5.76
CA SER A 121 -0.01 -14.27 -6.93
C SER A 121 -1.18 -15.19 -6.58
N VAL A 122 -2.23 -15.16 -7.40
CA VAL A 122 -3.42 -16.01 -7.24
C VAL A 122 -3.43 -17.12 -8.29
N LYS A 123 -3.51 -18.38 -7.86
CA LYS A 123 -3.55 -19.55 -8.76
C LYS A 123 -4.77 -19.47 -9.70
N LEU A 124 -4.55 -19.66 -11.00
CA LEU A 124 -5.60 -19.67 -12.01
C LEU A 124 -5.75 -21.04 -12.64
N THR A 125 -7.00 -21.43 -12.91
CA THR A 125 -7.24 -22.52 -13.87
C THR A 125 -7.18 -21.96 -15.29
N PRO A 126 -6.92 -22.78 -16.32
CA PRO A 126 -6.93 -22.30 -17.71
C PRO A 126 -8.25 -21.64 -18.13
N ALA A 127 -9.38 -22.10 -17.59
CA ALA A 127 -10.68 -21.49 -17.85
C ALA A 127 -10.79 -20.11 -17.18
N LEU A 128 -10.32 -19.99 -15.95
CA LEU A 128 -10.31 -18.74 -15.20
C LEU A 128 -9.37 -17.71 -15.84
N ALA A 129 -8.17 -18.11 -16.26
CA ALA A 129 -7.21 -17.26 -16.95
C ALA A 129 -7.81 -16.65 -18.24
N ARG A 130 -8.51 -17.46 -19.04
CA ARG A 130 -9.23 -16.94 -20.23
C ARG A 130 -10.32 -15.93 -19.87
N ALA A 131 -11.11 -16.21 -18.82
CA ALA A 131 -12.16 -15.30 -18.38
C ALA A 131 -11.60 -13.96 -17.87
N VAL A 132 -10.50 -14.01 -17.10
CA VAL A 132 -9.82 -12.82 -16.59
C VAL A 132 -9.20 -12.00 -17.72
N GLY A 133 -8.48 -12.64 -18.66
CA GLY A 133 -7.90 -11.95 -19.81
C GLY A 133 -8.95 -11.26 -20.69
N ALA A 134 -10.08 -11.93 -20.93
CA ALA A 134 -11.22 -11.35 -21.66
C ALA A 134 -11.84 -10.16 -20.90
N SER A 135 -11.96 -10.27 -19.58
CA SER A 135 -12.47 -9.19 -18.73
C SER A 135 -11.56 -7.97 -18.73
N LEU A 136 -10.23 -8.16 -18.60
CA LEU A 136 -9.23 -7.09 -18.66
C LEU A 136 -9.29 -6.37 -20.02
N SER A 137 -9.33 -7.13 -21.12
CA SER A 137 -9.45 -6.55 -22.47
C SER A 137 -10.73 -5.71 -22.62
N SER A 138 -11.85 -6.23 -22.11
CA SER A 138 -13.15 -5.54 -22.15
C SER A 138 -13.17 -4.25 -21.31
N ALA A 139 -12.35 -4.19 -20.26
CA ALA A 139 -12.18 -3.03 -19.41
C ALA A 139 -11.18 -1.99 -19.96
N GLY A 140 -10.64 -2.19 -21.16
CA GLY A 140 -9.72 -1.23 -21.80
C GLY A 140 -8.24 -1.47 -21.52
N PHE A 141 -7.86 -2.61 -20.93
CA PHE A 141 -6.45 -2.97 -20.83
C PHE A 141 -5.89 -3.34 -22.21
N THR A 142 -4.65 -2.94 -22.48
CA THR A 142 -3.89 -3.34 -23.67
C THR A 142 -3.05 -4.57 -23.36
N GLU A 143 -3.18 -5.63 -24.17
CA GLU A 143 -2.32 -6.81 -24.07
C GLU A 143 -0.99 -6.56 -24.83
N TRP A 144 0.12 -6.48 -24.09
CA TRP A 144 1.45 -6.20 -24.65
C TRP A 144 2.17 -7.46 -25.13
N SER A 145 1.90 -8.58 -24.45
CA SER A 145 2.36 -9.92 -24.82
C SER A 145 1.36 -10.94 -24.29
N PRO A 146 1.36 -12.19 -24.76
CA PRO A 146 0.36 -13.19 -24.33
C PRO A 146 0.28 -13.31 -22.80
N GLY A 147 -0.88 -12.92 -22.26
CA GLY A 147 -1.16 -12.92 -20.82
C GLY A 147 -0.67 -11.69 -20.06
N LEU A 148 0.02 -10.73 -20.68
CA LEU A 148 0.47 -9.49 -20.03
C LEU A 148 -0.41 -8.31 -20.46
N PHE A 149 -1.24 -7.83 -19.55
CA PHE A 149 -2.17 -6.74 -19.75
C PHE A 149 -1.69 -5.50 -18.99
N ALA A 150 -1.78 -4.32 -19.59
CA ALA A 150 -1.53 -3.07 -18.89
C ALA A 150 -2.57 -2.01 -19.22
N HIS A 151 -2.91 -1.19 -18.23
CA HIS A 151 -3.71 0.00 -18.37
C HIS A 151 -2.86 1.21 -17.99
N SER A 152 -2.11 1.75 -18.95
CA SER A 152 -1.07 2.78 -18.73
C SER A 152 -1.61 4.01 -18.01
N ASP A 153 -2.79 4.53 -18.42
CA ASP A 153 -3.41 5.71 -17.79
C ASP A 153 -3.80 5.50 -16.33
N ARG A 154 -3.89 4.24 -15.90
CA ARG A 154 -4.27 3.85 -14.54
C ARG A 154 -3.10 3.21 -13.80
N GLY A 155 -1.90 3.13 -14.38
CA GLY A 155 -0.72 2.55 -13.74
C GLY A 155 -1.00 1.15 -13.17
N VAL A 156 -1.67 0.30 -13.96
CA VAL A 156 -2.01 -1.08 -13.60
C VAL A 156 -1.39 -2.03 -14.61
N THR A 157 -0.70 -3.07 -14.11
CA THR A 157 -0.23 -4.20 -14.90
C THR A 157 -0.79 -5.48 -14.30
N ALA A 158 -1.27 -6.39 -15.14
CA ALA A 158 -1.76 -7.70 -14.75
C ALA A 158 -1.14 -8.77 -15.65
N GLU A 159 -0.44 -9.72 -15.04
CA GLU A 159 0.10 -10.90 -15.71
C GLU A 159 -0.80 -12.10 -15.40
N VAL A 160 -1.43 -12.65 -16.42
CA VAL A 160 -2.42 -13.72 -16.41
C VAL A 160 -1.82 -14.95 -17.07
N ARG A 161 -1.21 -15.82 -16.28
CA ARG A 161 -0.66 -17.11 -16.72
C ARG A 161 -1.31 -18.25 -15.93
N ASP A 162 -0.51 -19.20 -15.44
CA ASP A 162 -0.93 -20.18 -14.45
C ASP A 162 -1.28 -19.52 -13.10
N ASP A 163 -0.71 -18.32 -12.88
CA ASP A 163 -0.98 -17.45 -11.75
C ASP A 163 -1.39 -16.06 -12.26
N LEU A 164 -2.16 -15.34 -11.45
CA LEU A 164 -2.47 -13.93 -11.60
C LEU A 164 -1.53 -13.10 -10.72
N THR A 165 -0.71 -12.27 -11.34
CA THR A 165 0.10 -11.26 -10.66
C THR A 165 -0.42 -9.89 -11.05
N ILE A 166 -0.63 -9.00 -10.08
CA ILE A 166 -1.13 -7.65 -10.33
C ILE A 166 -0.18 -6.65 -9.69
N THR A 167 0.17 -5.62 -10.44
CA THR A 167 0.93 -4.47 -9.95
C THR A 167 0.12 -3.22 -10.19
N VAL A 168 -0.05 -2.42 -9.14
CA VAL A 168 -0.70 -1.11 -9.20
C VAL A 168 0.23 -0.10 -8.54
N ASP A 169 0.55 0.98 -9.23
CA ASP A 169 1.46 2.00 -8.68
C ASP A 169 0.93 2.54 -7.34
N GLY A 170 1.79 2.55 -6.33
CA GLY A 170 1.50 3.03 -4.98
C GLY A 170 0.65 2.10 -4.11
N VAL A 171 0.39 0.87 -4.55
CA VAL A 171 -0.43 -0.11 -3.83
C VAL A 171 0.40 -1.33 -3.45
N ASP A 172 0.17 -1.81 -2.23
CA ASP A 172 0.82 -2.99 -1.68
C ASP A 172 0.33 -4.29 -2.37
N ALA A 173 1.26 -5.16 -2.75
CA ALA A 173 0.97 -6.39 -3.48
C ALA A 173 0.13 -7.40 -2.69
N GLU A 174 0.24 -7.44 -1.36
CA GLU A 174 -0.57 -8.33 -0.52
C GLU A 174 -2.05 -7.93 -0.55
N ASP A 175 -2.32 -6.62 -0.47
CA ASP A 175 -3.68 -6.08 -0.54
C ASP A 175 -4.34 -6.44 -1.89
N LEU A 176 -3.57 -6.49 -2.98
CA LEU A 176 -4.04 -6.89 -4.30
C LEU A 176 -4.37 -8.38 -4.40
N VAL A 177 -3.59 -9.26 -3.77
CA VAL A 177 -3.83 -10.71 -3.82
C VAL A 177 -5.12 -11.11 -3.12
N ASP A 178 -5.34 -10.60 -1.91
CA ASP A 178 -6.57 -10.87 -1.15
C ASP A 178 -7.79 -10.36 -1.91
N TRP A 179 -7.69 -9.15 -2.45
CA TRP A 179 -8.73 -8.56 -3.28
C TRP A 179 -9.00 -9.39 -4.54
N ALA A 180 -7.95 -9.81 -5.26
CA ALA A 180 -8.08 -10.54 -6.50
C ALA A 180 -8.69 -11.92 -6.27
N ALA A 181 -8.22 -12.66 -5.26
CA ALA A 181 -8.77 -13.95 -4.88
C ALA A 181 -10.26 -13.84 -4.54
N MET A 182 -10.64 -12.79 -3.81
CA MET A 182 -12.04 -12.48 -3.57
C MET A 182 -12.77 -12.25 -4.89
N GLN A 183 -12.35 -11.29 -5.74
CA GLN A 183 -13.07 -11.01 -6.99
C GLN A 183 -13.26 -12.21 -7.91
N LEU A 184 -12.22 -13.02 -8.10
CA LEU A 184 -12.25 -14.23 -8.91
C LEU A 184 -13.24 -15.27 -8.40
N ALA A 185 -13.43 -15.37 -7.08
CA ALA A 185 -14.38 -16.33 -6.51
C ALA A 185 -15.86 -15.95 -6.76
N ALA A 186 -16.19 -14.70 -7.09
CA ALA A 186 -17.57 -14.31 -7.40
C ALA A 186 -17.83 -14.26 -8.88
N GLU A 187 -17.10 -13.41 -9.60
CA GLU A 187 -17.46 -13.06 -10.97
C GLU A 187 -16.23 -12.69 -11.79
N PRO A 188 -15.50 -13.70 -12.31
CA PRO A 188 -14.30 -13.48 -13.11
C PRO A 188 -14.51 -12.61 -14.36
N GLN A 189 -15.73 -12.59 -14.90
CA GLN A 189 -16.09 -11.87 -16.13
C GLN A 189 -16.10 -10.35 -15.92
N SER A 190 -16.30 -9.90 -14.67
CA SER A 190 -16.32 -8.48 -14.28
C SER A 190 -15.00 -8.03 -13.63
N PHE A 191 -13.98 -8.90 -13.63
CA PHE A 191 -12.72 -8.67 -12.93
C PHE A 191 -12.00 -7.38 -13.36
N GLY A 192 -11.83 -7.16 -14.67
CA GLY A 192 -11.11 -6.00 -15.20
C GLY A 192 -11.78 -4.67 -14.84
N ALA A 193 -13.11 -4.59 -14.97
CA ALA A 193 -13.86 -3.39 -14.63
C ALA A 193 -13.75 -3.08 -13.12
N ARG A 194 -13.94 -4.10 -12.26
CA ARG A 194 -13.81 -3.95 -10.81
C ARG A 194 -12.40 -3.59 -10.37
N LEU A 195 -11.37 -4.07 -11.07
CA LEU A 195 -9.99 -3.66 -10.81
C LEU A 195 -9.82 -2.16 -11.02
N LEU A 196 -10.34 -1.61 -12.11
CA LEU A 196 -10.26 -0.17 -12.38
C LEU A 196 -11.07 0.67 -11.40
N GLU A 197 -12.27 0.24 -11.04
CA GLU A 197 -13.09 0.88 -10.01
C GLU A 197 -12.35 0.92 -8.68
N TRP A 198 -11.76 -0.21 -8.28
CA TRP A 198 -10.99 -0.31 -7.04
C TRP A 198 -9.76 0.57 -7.05
N VAL A 199 -8.94 0.55 -8.12
CA VAL A 199 -7.76 1.40 -8.24
C VAL A 199 -8.14 2.88 -8.21
N THR A 200 -9.23 3.26 -8.87
CA THR A 200 -9.75 4.63 -8.86
C THR A 200 -10.14 5.05 -7.44
N ALA A 201 -10.85 4.18 -6.71
CA ALA A 201 -11.24 4.44 -5.33
C ALA A 201 -10.04 4.56 -4.37
N GLN A 202 -8.95 3.81 -4.60
CA GLN A 202 -7.73 3.91 -3.79
C GLN A 202 -6.94 5.21 -4.02
N ARG A 203 -7.03 5.77 -5.24
CA ARG A 203 -6.23 6.95 -5.65
C ARG A 203 -6.98 8.28 -5.59
N SER A 204 -8.28 8.29 -5.32
CA SER A 204 -9.04 9.54 -5.25
C SER A 204 -8.44 10.50 -4.21
N PRO A 205 -8.01 11.73 -4.63
CA PRO A 205 -7.52 12.75 -3.71
C PRO A 205 -8.66 13.32 -2.86
N GLU A 206 -9.87 13.36 -3.42
CA GLU A 206 -11.07 13.74 -2.70
C GLU A 206 -11.62 12.51 -1.95
N PRO A 207 -11.81 12.61 -0.62
CA PRO A 207 -12.42 11.55 0.15
C PRO A 207 -13.90 11.43 -0.24
N GLY A 208 -14.21 10.51 -1.16
CA GLY A 208 -15.56 10.18 -1.58
C GLY A 208 -15.60 9.51 -2.95
N PHE A 209 -16.62 8.70 -3.20
CA PHE A 209 -17.07 8.46 -4.57
C PHE A 209 -17.61 9.80 -5.09
N LEU A 210 -17.32 10.15 -6.34
CA LEU A 210 -17.87 11.37 -6.96
C LEU A 210 -19.37 11.40 -6.69
N GLU A 211 -19.83 12.50 -6.07
CA GLU A 211 -21.22 12.73 -5.62
C GLU A 211 -22.21 12.89 -6.80
N GLU A 212 -22.08 12.10 -7.86
CA GLU A 212 -23.13 12.02 -8.87
C GLU A 212 -24.18 11.00 -8.36
N ASP A 213 -25.12 11.53 -7.57
CA ASP A 213 -26.44 10.97 -7.22
C ASP A 213 -26.59 10.03 -6.00
N ALA A 214 -25.60 9.93 -5.11
CA ALA A 214 -25.79 9.18 -3.85
C ALA A 214 -26.45 10.04 -2.77
N GLU A 215 -27.79 10.03 -2.68
CA GLU A 215 -28.50 10.39 -1.44
C GLU A 215 -28.07 9.42 -0.32
N ALA A 216 -26.96 9.73 0.35
CA ALA A 216 -26.39 8.94 1.43
C ALA A 216 -27.22 9.09 2.71
N VAL A 217 -28.39 8.44 2.74
CA VAL A 217 -29.19 8.23 3.94
C VAL A 217 -29.62 6.76 4.00
N GLY A 218 -28.63 5.86 4.04
CA GLY A 218 -28.84 4.46 4.36
C GLY A 218 -27.96 4.10 5.54
N GLY A 219 -28.57 3.70 6.66
CA GLY A 219 -27.83 3.05 7.75
C GLY A 219 -27.22 1.72 7.27
N PRO A 220 -26.71 0.86 8.18
CA PRO A 220 -26.18 -0.46 7.83
C PRO A 220 -27.22 -1.43 7.22
N ASP A 221 -28.44 -0.96 6.91
CA ASP A 221 -29.56 -1.71 6.39
C ASP A 221 -29.31 -2.32 4.99
N PHE A 222 -28.29 -1.87 4.27
CA PHE A 222 -27.86 -2.49 3.00
C PHE A 222 -26.89 -3.66 3.18
N LEU A 223 -26.38 -3.88 4.39
CA LEU A 223 -25.53 -5.02 4.69
C LEU A 223 -26.38 -6.28 4.86
N PRO A 224 -25.86 -7.47 4.48
CA PRO A 224 -26.55 -8.73 4.75
C PRO A 224 -26.78 -8.86 6.25
N SER A 225 -27.98 -9.30 6.63
CA SER A 225 -28.33 -9.53 8.02
C SER A 225 -27.53 -10.68 8.62
N ALA A 226 -27.37 -10.68 9.95
CA ALA A 226 -26.71 -11.78 10.65
C ALA A 226 -27.43 -13.13 10.42
N GLU A 227 -28.76 -13.09 10.31
CA GLU A 227 -29.61 -14.24 10.00
C GLU A 227 -29.32 -14.81 8.60
N GLU A 228 -29.21 -13.96 7.58
CA GLU A 228 -28.84 -14.38 6.21
C GLU A 228 -27.44 -15.01 6.16
N LEU A 229 -26.52 -14.54 6.98
CA LEU A 229 -25.16 -15.08 7.07
C LEU A 229 -25.04 -16.29 8.01
N GLY A 230 -26.11 -16.70 8.69
CA GLY A 230 -26.09 -17.81 9.65
C GLY A 230 -25.20 -17.56 10.87
N VAL A 231 -25.06 -16.29 11.29
CA VAL A 231 -24.21 -15.88 12.41
C VAL A 231 -24.87 -16.20 13.76
N LYS A 232 -24.07 -16.75 14.68
CA LYS A 232 -24.49 -16.99 16.08
C LYS A 232 -24.21 -15.75 16.93
N LYS A 233 -25.20 -14.86 17.07
CA LYS A 233 -25.07 -13.57 17.79
C LYS A 233 -24.60 -13.72 19.24
N GLU A 234 -24.88 -14.85 19.87
CA GLU A 234 -24.48 -15.19 21.23
C GLU A 234 -23.00 -15.55 21.38
N ARG A 235 -22.27 -15.80 20.28
CA ARG A 235 -20.86 -16.19 20.32
C ARG A 235 -19.99 -15.11 20.98
N GLU A 236 -19.19 -15.54 21.94
CA GLU A 236 -18.09 -14.74 22.47
C GLU A 236 -16.91 -14.81 21.48
N LEU A 237 -16.65 -13.69 20.79
CA LEU A 237 -15.56 -13.56 19.83
C LEU A 237 -14.58 -12.48 20.32
N LEU A 238 -13.30 -12.80 20.38
CA LEU A 238 -12.25 -11.80 20.59
C LEU A 238 -11.78 -11.28 19.22
N VAL A 239 -11.90 -9.97 19.00
CA VAL A 239 -11.49 -9.30 17.76
C VAL A 239 -10.34 -8.35 18.06
N LEU A 240 -9.18 -8.58 17.46
CA LEU A 240 -7.98 -7.77 17.65
C LEU A 240 -7.70 -6.91 16.42
N THR A 241 -7.60 -5.59 16.56
CA THR A 241 -7.25 -4.72 15.43
C THR A 241 -5.81 -4.26 15.51
N TRP A 242 -5.10 -4.24 14.38
CA TRP A 242 -3.69 -3.83 14.36
C TRP A 242 -3.27 -3.21 13.03
N GLY A 243 -2.06 -2.63 13.00
CA GLY A 243 -1.47 -1.97 11.83
C GLY A 243 -0.19 -2.65 11.36
N LYS A 244 -0.10 -3.04 10.08
CA LYS A 244 1.09 -3.69 9.50
C LYS A 244 2.36 -2.81 9.53
N ALA A 245 2.20 -1.49 9.45
CA ALA A 245 3.30 -0.54 9.58
C ALA A 245 3.84 -0.44 11.02
N LEU A 246 3.05 -0.84 12.03
CA LEU A 246 3.40 -0.71 13.44
C LEU A 246 3.75 -2.05 14.10
N ARG A 247 3.32 -3.17 13.51
CA ARG A 247 3.62 -4.52 13.97
C ARG A 247 4.01 -5.40 12.79
N LYS A 248 5.07 -6.19 12.95
CA LYS A 248 5.62 -7.05 11.89
C LYS A 248 4.79 -8.31 11.60
N SER A 249 3.86 -8.66 12.49
CA SER A 249 3.05 -9.87 12.36
C SER A 249 1.72 -9.72 13.08
N ALA A 250 0.77 -10.60 12.72
CA ALA A 250 -0.49 -10.75 13.43
C ALA A 250 -0.26 -11.06 14.93
N PRO A 251 -1.20 -10.68 15.81
CA PRO A 251 -1.15 -11.07 17.22
C PRO A 251 -1.06 -12.60 17.36
N PRO A 252 -0.14 -13.13 18.18
CA PRO A 252 0.10 -14.58 18.28
C PRO A 252 -1.13 -15.37 18.75
N GLU A 253 -2.03 -14.74 19.48
CA GLU A 253 -3.29 -15.33 19.95
C GLU A 253 -4.39 -15.37 18.87
N SER A 254 -4.19 -14.71 17.74
CA SER A 254 -5.17 -14.67 16.64
C SER A 254 -5.15 -15.98 15.85
N GLN A 255 -6.29 -16.64 15.73
CA GLN A 255 -6.43 -17.87 14.94
C GLN A 255 -6.50 -17.59 13.43
N HIS A 256 -6.97 -16.40 13.04
CA HIS A 256 -7.03 -15.98 11.65
C HIS A 256 -6.94 -14.45 11.54
N ASN A 257 -6.16 -13.95 10.58
CA ASN A 257 -6.04 -12.52 10.30
C ASN A 257 -6.80 -12.16 9.01
N PHE A 258 -7.62 -11.12 9.07
CA PHE A 258 -8.33 -10.57 7.92
C PHE A 258 -7.75 -9.22 7.52
N ASN A 259 -7.46 -9.07 6.23
CA ASN A 259 -6.95 -7.83 5.68
C ASN A 259 -8.09 -6.85 5.36
N ALA A 260 -8.20 -5.79 6.14
CA ALA A 260 -9.08 -4.65 5.89
C ALA A 260 -8.38 -3.52 5.10
N GLY A 261 -7.12 -3.71 4.70
CA GLY A 261 -6.38 -2.80 3.81
C GLY A 261 -7.02 -2.67 2.43
N ILE A 262 -7.78 -3.68 1.99
CA ILE A 262 -8.47 -3.65 0.69
C ILE A 262 -9.72 -2.77 0.66
N LEU A 263 -10.23 -2.40 1.84
CA LEU A 263 -11.44 -1.58 1.97
C LEU A 263 -11.11 -0.10 1.75
N ASN A 264 -12.09 0.67 1.27
CA ASN A 264 -12.01 2.12 1.24
C ASN A 264 -12.70 2.70 2.48
N GLY A 265 -12.02 3.59 3.20
CA GLY A 265 -12.59 4.34 4.33
C GLY A 265 -12.52 5.86 4.14
N ARG A 266 -12.13 6.31 2.94
CA ARG A 266 -12.13 7.73 2.55
C ARG A 266 -13.53 8.08 2.05
N GLY A 267 -14.05 9.25 2.42
CA GLY A 267 -15.43 9.61 2.10
C GLY A 267 -16.05 10.60 3.08
N GLY A 268 -17.23 11.10 2.71
CA GLY A 268 -18.27 11.49 3.66
C GLY A 268 -17.87 12.55 4.69
N GLY A 269 -16.94 13.45 4.33
CA GLY A 269 -16.48 14.53 5.22
C GLY A 269 -15.66 14.09 6.43
N ALA A 270 -15.27 12.81 6.54
CA ALA A 270 -14.47 12.33 7.66
C ALA A 270 -13.04 12.88 7.61
N ASP A 271 -12.64 13.63 8.63
CA ASP A 271 -11.25 14.09 8.79
C ASP A 271 -10.38 12.95 9.31
N LEU A 272 -9.78 12.17 8.40
CA LEU A 272 -8.93 11.03 8.74
C LEU A 272 -7.62 11.43 9.48
N LYS A 273 -7.32 12.72 9.65
CA LYS A 273 -6.23 13.15 10.54
C LYS A 273 -6.68 13.13 11.99
N SER A 274 -7.88 13.62 12.31
CA SER A 274 -8.38 13.70 13.69
C SER A 274 -9.29 12.53 14.09
N MET A 275 -10.01 11.94 13.15
CA MET A 275 -10.94 10.83 13.36
C MET A 275 -10.25 9.47 13.19
N ASN A 276 -10.79 8.45 13.84
CA ASN A 276 -10.36 7.05 13.67
C ASN A 276 -11.56 6.12 13.49
N GLY A 277 -11.35 4.80 13.35
CA GLY A 277 -12.43 3.86 13.06
C GLY A 277 -13.49 3.69 14.16
N LEU A 278 -13.34 4.32 15.33
CA LEU A 278 -14.39 4.38 16.35
C LEU A 278 -15.51 5.37 16.02
N TRP A 279 -15.26 6.31 15.09
CA TRP A 279 -16.22 7.33 14.68
C TRP A 279 -17.24 6.73 13.71
N ASP A 280 -18.51 7.05 13.92
CA ASP A 280 -19.61 6.51 13.11
C ASP A 280 -19.50 6.97 11.64
N GLU A 281 -18.92 8.14 11.37
CA GLU A 281 -18.64 8.64 10.02
C GLU A 281 -17.61 7.75 9.31
N VAL A 282 -16.52 7.37 10.01
CA VAL A 282 -15.50 6.47 9.45
C VAL A 282 -16.06 5.06 9.26
N GLN A 283 -16.91 4.59 10.17
CA GLN A 283 -17.61 3.32 10.02
C GLN A 283 -18.57 3.33 8.84
N SER A 284 -19.33 4.40 8.66
CA SER A 284 -20.26 4.56 7.54
C SER A 284 -19.53 4.57 6.20
N ASN A 285 -18.40 5.30 6.11
CA ASN A 285 -17.54 5.27 4.92
C ASN A 285 -17.06 3.86 4.60
N VAL A 286 -16.53 3.14 5.60
CA VAL A 286 -16.03 1.77 5.40
C VAL A 286 -17.17 0.81 5.03
N ALA A 287 -18.33 0.94 5.66
CA ALA A 287 -19.50 0.13 5.33
C ALA A 287 -19.99 0.38 3.90
N SER A 288 -19.98 1.65 3.45
CA SER A 288 -20.41 2.06 2.11
C SER A 288 -19.46 1.63 0.99
N CYS A 289 -18.25 1.15 1.34
CA CYS A 289 -17.34 0.60 0.35
C CYS A 289 -18.00 -0.60 -0.35
N GLY A 290 -18.06 -0.59 -1.69
CA GLY A 290 -18.68 -1.68 -2.46
C GLY A 290 -18.12 -3.08 -2.20
N LEU A 291 -16.91 -3.18 -1.63
CA LEU A 291 -16.33 -4.45 -1.20
C LEU A 291 -16.79 -4.93 0.17
N PHE A 292 -17.27 -4.03 1.03
CA PHE A 292 -17.53 -4.31 2.44
C PHE A 292 -18.62 -5.37 2.66
N PRO A 293 -19.80 -5.34 2.00
CA PRO A 293 -20.83 -6.38 2.17
C PRO A 293 -20.29 -7.79 1.89
N ARG A 294 -19.40 -7.90 0.91
CA ARG A 294 -18.78 -9.16 0.54
C ARG A 294 -17.68 -9.58 1.52
N TRP A 295 -16.84 -8.63 1.90
CA TRP A 295 -15.79 -8.86 2.87
C TRP A 295 -16.36 -9.32 4.22
N ILE A 296 -17.42 -8.68 4.71
CA ILE A 296 -18.06 -9.05 5.98
C ILE A 296 -18.72 -10.43 5.90
N SER A 297 -19.35 -10.76 4.77
CA SER A 297 -19.91 -12.10 4.52
C SER A 297 -18.82 -13.19 4.60
N MET A 298 -17.66 -12.94 4.00
CA MET A 298 -16.51 -13.85 4.06
C MET A 298 -15.99 -14.00 5.49
N VAL A 299 -15.85 -12.90 6.23
CA VAL A 299 -15.40 -12.93 7.63
C VAL A 299 -16.36 -13.76 8.47
N CYS A 300 -17.66 -13.48 8.41
CA CYS A 300 -18.68 -14.21 9.15
C CYS A 300 -18.70 -15.70 8.79
N ALA A 301 -18.72 -16.03 7.50
CA ALA A 301 -18.67 -17.42 7.05
C ALA A 301 -17.41 -18.14 7.55
N LYS A 302 -16.25 -17.47 7.56
CA LYS A 302 -15.00 -18.06 8.04
C LYS A 302 -15.02 -18.29 9.56
N VAL A 303 -15.52 -17.33 10.33
CA VAL A 303 -15.68 -17.45 11.78
C VAL A 303 -16.62 -18.60 12.13
N GLU A 304 -17.78 -18.68 11.47
CA GLU A 304 -18.78 -19.73 11.72
C GLU A 304 -18.29 -21.11 11.29
N HIS A 305 -17.72 -21.22 10.09
CA HIS A 305 -17.30 -22.51 9.53
C HIS A 305 -16.09 -23.11 10.27
N SER A 306 -15.12 -22.28 10.66
CA SER A 306 -13.90 -22.72 11.34
C SER A 306 -13.98 -22.62 12.87
N ASP A 307 -15.15 -22.30 13.42
CA ASP A 307 -15.42 -22.13 14.85
C ASP A 307 -14.36 -21.25 15.56
N LEU A 308 -14.09 -20.08 14.97
CA LEU A 308 -13.07 -19.16 15.47
C LEU A 308 -13.58 -18.42 16.72
N SER A 309 -12.74 -18.33 17.74
CA SER A 309 -12.97 -17.60 19.00
C SER A 309 -12.06 -16.37 19.15
N CYS A 310 -10.96 -16.29 18.41
CA CYS A 310 -10.06 -15.14 18.36
C CYS A 310 -9.61 -14.86 16.92
N ILE A 311 -9.94 -13.67 16.42
CA ILE A 311 -9.52 -13.21 15.09
C ILE A 311 -8.78 -11.89 15.20
N SER A 312 -8.03 -11.55 14.16
CA SER A 312 -7.46 -10.22 14.02
C SER A 312 -7.80 -9.58 12.68
N ILE A 313 -7.83 -8.26 12.66
CA ILE A 313 -8.14 -7.45 11.48
C ILE A 313 -7.04 -6.40 11.35
N ASN A 314 -6.33 -6.39 10.21
CA ASN A 314 -5.26 -5.44 9.96
C ASN A 314 -5.59 -4.44 8.86
N CYS A 315 -4.96 -3.27 8.95
CA CYS A 315 -4.77 -2.37 7.82
C CYS A 315 -3.37 -1.76 7.91
N THR A 316 -3.04 -0.77 7.07
CA THR A 316 -1.69 -0.16 7.07
C THR A 316 -1.26 0.34 8.46
N LYS A 317 -2.00 1.28 9.06
CA LYS A 317 -1.65 1.88 10.36
C LYS A 317 -2.51 1.36 11.52
N GLY A 318 -3.55 0.57 11.24
CA GLY A 318 -4.42 0.01 12.28
C GLY A 318 -5.30 1.02 13.02
N ARG A 319 -5.57 2.19 12.40
CA ARG A 319 -6.33 3.30 13.01
C ARG A 319 -7.74 3.47 12.44
N HIS A 320 -7.93 3.22 11.13
CA HIS A 320 -9.19 3.51 10.42
C HIS A 320 -9.92 2.21 10.05
N ARG A 321 -9.58 1.63 8.90
CA ARG A 321 -10.31 0.53 8.25
C ARG A 321 -10.49 -0.70 9.13
N SER A 322 -9.40 -1.19 9.75
CA SER A 322 -9.49 -2.38 10.62
C SER A 322 -10.31 -2.13 11.89
N VAL A 323 -10.19 -0.94 12.48
CA VAL A 323 -10.97 -0.51 13.66
C VAL A 323 -12.45 -0.41 13.29
N ALA A 324 -12.77 0.31 12.22
CA ALA A 324 -14.15 0.47 11.74
C ALA A 324 -14.80 -0.87 11.41
N ALA A 325 -14.11 -1.73 10.66
CA ALA A 325 -14.60 -3.07 10.32
C ALA A 325 -14.87 -3.93 11.57
N ALA A 326 -13.99 -3.87 12.58
CA ALA A 326 -14.18 -4.59 13.84
C ALA A 326 -15.39 -4.08 14.64
N GLU A 327 -15.58 -2.76 14.68
CA GLU A 327 -16.72 -2.15 15.38
C GLU A 327 -18.04 -2.48 14.68
N ILE A 328 -18.09 -2.43 13.34
CA ILE A 328 -19.27 -2.85 12.58
C ILE A 328 -19.56 -4.34 12.80
N LEU A 329 -18.52 -5.18 12.79
CA LEU A 329 -18.62 -6.62 13.06
C LEU A 329 -19.24 -6.89 14.44
N ARG A 330 -18.77 -6.19 15.49
CA ARG A 330 -19.34 -6.30 16.84
C ARG A 330 -20.79 -5.79 16.89
N LYS A 331 -21.04 -4.58 16.39
CA LYS A 331 -22.36 -3.92 16.49
C LYS A 331 -23.46 -4.71 15.77
N THR A 332 -23.14 -5.29 14.62
CA THR A 332 -24.14 -5.85 13.70
C THR A 332 -24.25 -7.38 13.78
N TYR A 333 -23.14 -8.09 13.95
CA TYR A 333 -23.07 -9.54 13.78
C TYR A 333 -22.77 -10.28 15.09
N TYR A 334 -21.83 -9.77 15.89
CA TYR A 334 -21.38 -10.43 17.11
C TYR A 334 -21.45 -9.47 18.31
N PRO A 335 -22.66 -9.17 18.84
CA PRO A 335 -22.84 -8.20 19.92
C PRO A 335 -22.12 -8.57 21.23
N ASN A 336 -21.84 -9.86 21.46
CA ASN A 336 -21.08 -10.36 22.60
C ASN A 336 -19.55 -10.35 22.35
N ALA A 337 -19.08 -9.88 21.20
CA ALA A 337 -17.66 -9.84 20.90
C ALA A 337 -16.93 -8.79 21.74
N THR A 338 -15.71 -9.14 22.18
CA THR A 338 -14.77 -8.20 22.79
C THR A 338 -13.82 -7.69 21.71
N VAL A 339 -13.76 -6.37 21.52
CA VAL A 339 -12.84 -5.75 20.55
C VAL A 339 -11.66 -5.12 21.29
N LYS A 340 -10.44 -5.40 20.85
CA LYS A 340 -9.21 -4.76 21.37
C LYS A 340 -8.43 -4.12 20.23
N HIS A 341 -8.20 -2.82 20.34
CA HIS A 341 -7.44 -2.07 19.36
C HIS A 341 -5.98 -1.93 19.79
N LEU A 342 -5.09 -2.66 19.13
CA LEU A 342 -3.69 -2.77 19.54
C LEU A 342 -2.82 -1.59 19.06
N THR A 343 -3.31 -0.79 18.13
CA THR A 343 -2.55 0.29 17.47
C THR A 343 -3.39 1.54 17.21
N ILE A 344 -4.48 1.74 17.96
CA ILE A 344 -5.31 2.93 17.80
C ILE A 344 -4.70 4.07 18.61
N TYR A 345 -3.88 4.88 17.97
CA TYR A 345 -3.27 6.06 18.57
C TYR A 345 -3.48 7.27 17.65
#